data_AF-A0A962BST4-F1
#
_entry.id   AF-A0A962BST4-F1
#
_cell.length_a   1.000
_cell.length_b   1.000
_cell.length_c   1.000
_cell.angle_alpha   90.00
_cell.angle_beta   90.00
_cell.angle_gamma   90.00
#
_symmetry.space_group_name_H-M   'P 1'
#
loop_
_entity.id
_entity.type
_entity.pdbx_description
1 polymer ?
#
loop_
_entity_poly.entity_id
_entity_poly.type
_entity_poly.pdbx_seq_one_letter_code
_entity_poly.pdbx_strand_id
1 'polypeptide(L)'
;MTATSKVALGFTGLVILLGLGMFGWSAMQTQRARTQTEQSDPPDAKTAPATSMLHLVAPQDSEGLRKQMVEAHLDSPPDRSTIEVDDLPINERITRLIDAADQGDPWAACVADVELERCRKIQSTGKGTLAHIIERVAQSQLDDEQLSEVSRKLQDNQQRLEKLQQECKALPKTSQTSSLRMRLIAASSGDTTSMLRFATAKDVTADILRDEGNYALYRQNAWLIFLSALQAGETEAVQEWLYASGGDAYSRSRPLAGLLPPEWRDRQVAAALLGRIDQERLGMRVDRTSRSQSQALADDLYQRYFAHRIERDRAEATALMPPSVDKPRIKSLTAMPLLDRNEARCDALRQVGFHDAQQSSTK
;
A
#
# COMPACT_ATOMS: atom_id res chain seq x y z
N MET A 1 41.61 -63.10 -9.75
CA MET A 1 41.01 -62.47 -8.55
C MET A 1 40.40 -61.15 -9.00
N THR A 2 39.10 -61.16 -9.31
CA THR A 2 38.35 -60.00 -9.79
C THR A 2 37.02 -60.02 -9.06
N ALA A 3 36.85 -59.09 -8.12
CA ALA A 3 35.61 -58.91 -7.37
C ALA A 3 34.92 -57.64 -7.88
N THR A 4 33.83 -57.84 -8.62
CA THR A 4 32.89 -56.81 -9.03
C THR A 4 31.87 -56.59 -7.91
N SER A 5 31.83 -55.38 -7.36
CA SER A 5 30.84 -55.00 -6.34
C SER A 5 29.59 -54.44 -7.02
N LYS A 6 28.45 -55.09 -6.80
CA LYS A 6 27.11 -54.65 -7.25
C LYS A 6 26.51 -53.72 -6.19
N VAL A 7 26.21 -52.48 -6.58
CA VAL A 7 25.39 -51.56 -5.79
C VAL A 7 23.92 -51.85 -6.08
N ALA A 8 23.16 -52.19 -5.05
CA ALA A 8 21.72 -52.40 -5.10
C ALA A 8 20.99 -51.07 -4.86
N LEU A 9 20.24 -50.61 -5.87
CA LEU A 9 19.23 -49.56 -5.76
C LEU A 9 17.92 -50.19 -5.30
N GLY A 10 17.48 -49.88 -4.08
CA GLY A 10 16.16 -50.23 -3.57
C GLY A 10 15.22 -49.03 -3.68
N PHE A 11 14.38 -49.01 -4.72
CA PHE A 11 13.20 -48.16 -4.82
C PHE A 11 11.96 -49.03 -4.62
N THR A 12 11.43 -49.03 -3.40
CA THR A 12 10.04 -49.40 -3.07
C THR A 12 9.36 -48.07 -2.73
N GLY A 13 8.33 -47.59 -3.41
CA GLY A 13 7.08 -48.29 -3.72
C GLY A 13 6.02 -47.82 -2.73
N LEU A 14 5.49 -46.61 -2.91
CA LEU A 14 4.34 -46.11 -2.14
C LEU A 14 3.30 -45.50 -3.09
N VAL A 15 2.39 -46.36 -3.55
CA VAL A 15 1.14 -46.02 -4.21
C VAL A 15 0.12 -45.75 -3.10
N ILE A 16 -0.30 -44.50 -2.90
CA ILE A 16 -1.48 -44.19 -2.08
C ILE A 16 -2.64 -43.87 -3.03
N LEU A 17 -3.54 -44.84 -3.10
CA LEU A 17 -4.92 -44.72 -3.54
C LEU A 17 -5.68 -43.82 -2.55
N LEU A 18 -6.27 -42.72 -3.01
CA LEU A 18 -7.40 -42.09 -2.34
C LEU A 18 -8.60 -42.12 -3.29
N GLY A 19 -9.54 -42.98 -2.91
CA GLY A 19 -10.75 -43.28 -3.63
C GLY A 19 -11.82 -42.20 -3.50
N LEU A 20 -12.62 -42.14 -4.56
CA LEU A 20 -13.91 -41.48 -4.65
C LEU A 20 -14.89 -42.03 -3.61
N GLY A 21 -15.45 -41.13 -2.80
CA GLY A 21 -16.65 -41.37 -2.01
C GLY A 21 -17.73 -40.37 -2.40
N MET A 22 -18.73 -40.83 -3.16
CA MET A 22 -20.03 -40.19 -3.35
C MET A 22 -20.96 -40.48 -2.15
N PHE A 23 -22.14 -39.86 -2.18
CA PHE A 23 -23.25 -39.80 -1.20
C PHE A 23 -23.12 -38.62 -0.21
N GLY A 24 -24.04 -37.66 -0.11
CA GLY A 24 -25.42 -37.60 -0.55
C GLY A 24 -26.29 -37.21 0.66
N TRP A 25 -26.58 -35.92 0.84
CA TRP A 25 -27.54 -35.27 1.77
C TRP A 25 -27.38 -33.76 1.49
N SER A 26 -28.37 -32.92 1.20
CA SER A 26 -29.75 -32.87 1.64
C SER A 26 -30.61 -32.14 0.60
N ALA A 27 -31.68 -32.79 0.16
CA ALA A 27 -32.83 -32.17 -0.47
C ALA A 27 -34.02 -32.37 0.47
N MET A 28 -34.38 -31.37 1.27
CA MET A 28 -35.74 -31.22 1.81
C MET A 28 -35.90 -29.93 2.62
N GLN A 29 -37.07 -29.32 2.46
CA GLN A 29 -37.67 -28.24 3.25
C GLN A 29 -37.31 -26.80 2.90
N THR A 30 -38.08 -26.21 1.98
CA THR A 30 -39.08 -25.19 2.39
C THR A 30 -40.15 -25.01 1.31
N GLN A 31 -41.34 -25.56 1.59
CA GLN A 31 -42.59 -25.22 0.90
C GLN A 31 -43.19 -23.95 1.51
N ARG A 32 -43.82 -23.16 0.64
CA ARG A 32 -44.96 -22.25 0.89
C ARG A 32 -44.75 -21.05 1.81
N ALA A 33 -44.54 -19.91 1.15
CA ALA A 33 -45.36 -18.72 1.42
C ALA A 33 -45.70 -18.06 0.06
N ARG A 34 -46.86 -18.42 -0.48
CA ARG A 34 -47.60 -17.60 -1.45
C ARG A 34 -48.41 -16.64 -0.58
N THR A 35 -48.02 -15.37 -0.55
CA THR A 35 -48.87 -14.29 -0.05
C THR A 35 -48.60 -13.06 -0.90
N GLN A 36 -49.62 -12.72 -1.68
CA GLN A 36 -50.00 -11.37 -2.11
C GLN A 36 -48.93 -10.52 -2.79
N THR A 37 -49.03 -10.51 -4.12
CA THR A 37 -48.77 -9.34 -4.97
C THR A 37 -49.67 -8.20 -4.51
N GLU A 38 -49.22 -7.40 -3.54
CA GLU A 38 -49.77 -6.08 -3.28
C GLU A 38 -48.97 -5.11 -4.14
N GLN A 39 -49.64 -4.65 -5.20
CA GLN A 39 -49.19 -3.58 -6.08
C GLN A 39 -49.26 -2.27 -5.30
N SER A 40 -48.24 -2.02 -4.49
CA SER A 40 -48.01 -0.72 -3.88
C SER A 40 -47.33 0.18 -4.91
N ASP A 41 -48.04 1.22 -5.33
CA ASP A 41 -47.51 2.32 -6.14
C ASP A 41 -46.17 2.80 -5.56
N PRO A 42 -45.17 3.12 -6.40
CA PRO A 42 -43.91 3.64 -5.91
C PRO A 42 -44.21 4.94 -5.15
N PRO A 43 -43.79 5.07 -3.88
CA PRO A 43 -43.87 6.35 -3.21
C PRO A 43 -43.08 7.33 -4.05
N ASP A 44 -43.70 8.46 -4.41
CA ASP A 44 -43.05 9.60 -5.03
C ASP A 44 -41.69 9.78 -4.37
N ALA A 45 -40.64 9.43 -5.10
CA ALA A 45 -39.27 9.62 -4.69
C ALA A 45 -39.04 11.12 -4.69
N LYS A 46 -39.47 11.76 -3.60
CA LYS A 46 -39.08 13.11 -3.23
C LYS A 46 -37.56 13.08 -3.28
N THR A 47 -37.04 13.63 -4.36
CA THR A 47 -35.62 13.85 -4.58
C THR A 47 -35.19 14.67 -3.37
N ALA A 48 -34.58 13.99 -2.39
CA ALA A 48 -33.99 14.69 -1.27
C ALA A 48 -33.09 15.76 -1.90
N PRO A 49 -33.22 17.05 -1.51
CA PRO A 49 -32.32 18.07 -2.04
C PRO A 49 -30.92 17.55 -1.78
N ALA A 50 -30.11 17.49 -2.85
CA ALA A 50 -28.73 17.08 -2.76
C ALA A 50 -28.04 18.01 -1.76
N THR A 51 -28.02 17.60 -0.48
CA THR A 51 -27.34 18.31 0.58
C THR A 51 -25.90 18.36 0.14
N SER A 52 -25.46 19.56 -0.21
CA SER A 52 -24.26 19.82 -0.98
C SER A 52 -23.07 19.13 -0.32
N MET A 53 -22.56 18.04 -0.91
CA MET A 53 -21.29 17.41 -0.49
C MET A 53 -20.15 18.44 -0.38
N LEU A 54 -20.30 19.58 -1.07
CA LEU A 54 -19.42 20.74 -1.05
C LEU A 54 -19.23 21.37 0.34
N HIS A 55 -20.16 21.24 1.29
CA HIS A 55 -20.02 21.87 2.61
C HIS A 55 -19.26 21.01 3.64
N LEU A 56 -19.16 19.70 3.44
CA LEU A 56 -18.41 18.80 4.34
C LEU A 56 -16.91 18.80 4.07
N VAL A 57 -16.46 19.42 2.98
CA VAL A 57 -15.04 19.50 2.57
C VAL A 57 -14.67 20.92 2.17
N ALA A 58 -15.16 21.91 2.92
CA ALA A 58 -14.58 23.24 2.84
C ALA A 58 -13.16 23.15 3.47
N PRO A 59 -12.10 23.58 2.76
CA PRO A 59 -10.71 23.43 3.19
C PRO A 59 -10.33 24.31 4.39
N GLN A 60 -11.29 24.94 5.08
CA GLN A 60 -11.00 25.92 6.12
C GLN A 60 -10.46 25.33 7.42
N ASP A 61 -10.50 24.00 7.57
CA ASP A 61 -9.99 23.34 8.78
C ASP A 61 -9.01 22.20 8.51
N SER A 62 -8.57 21.97 7.26
CA SER A 62 -7.49 20.99 7.01
C SER A 62 -6.15 21.50 7.53
N GLU A 63 -5.92 22.81 7.48
CA GLU A 63 -4.75 23.44 8.12
C GLU A 63 -4.87 23.41 9.66
N GLY A 64 -6.08 23.59 10.20
CA GLY A 64 -6.36 23.45 11.64
C GLY A 64 -6.18 22.02 12.13
N LEU A 65 -6.67 21.03 11.39
CA LEU A 65 -6.48 19.62 11.65
C LEU A 65 -5.01 19.21 11.56
N ARG A 66 -4.31 19.68 10.52
CA ARG A 66 -2.87 19.44 10.36
C ARG A 66 -2.09 20.11 11.49
N LYS A 67 -2.44 21.33 11.90
CA LYS A 67 -1.87 21.98 13.09
C LYS A 67 -2.16 21.22 14.38
N GLN A 68 -3.38 20.77 14.63
CA GLN A 68 -3.71 19.95 15.81
C GLN A 68 -2.90 18.64 15.86
N MET A 69 -2.73 17.97 14.71
CA MET A 69 -1.96 16.73 14.63
C MET A 69 -0.45 16.97 14.80
N VAL A 70 0.05 18.10 14.31
CA VAL A 70 1.47 18.49 14.35
C VAL A 70 1.87 19.10 15.70
N GLU A 71 1.06 20.00 16.26
CA GLU A 71 1.27 20.64 17.57
C GLU A 71 1.22 19.63 18.72
N ALA A 72 0.47 18.54 18.58
CA ALA A 72 0.47 17.47 19.57
C ALA A 72 1.80 16.68 19.64
N HIS A 73 2.73 16.85 18.69
CA HIS A 73 3.92 16.00 18.54
C HIS A 73 5.26 16.74 18.39
N LEU A 74 5.31 18.08 18.33
CA LEU A 74 6.55 18.83 18.04
C LEU A 74 6.86 19.92 19.08
N ASP A 75 7.39 19.54 20.24
CA ASP A 75 7.94 20.51 21.22
C ASP A 75 9.46 20.74 21.07
N SER A 76 10.16 20.06 20.16
CA SER A 76 11.55 20.38 19.77
C SER A 76 11.91 19.73 18.43
N PRO A 77 12.58 20.42 17.49
CA PRO A 77 13.12 19.77 16.32
C PRO A 77 14.20 18.78 16.77
N PRO A 78 14.11 17.48 16.44
CA PRO A 78 15.15 16.53 16.82
C PRO A 78 16.48 16.97 16.20
N ASP A 79 17.56 16.86 16.97
CA ASP A 79 18.91 17.03 16.46
C ASP A 79 19.13 15.96 15.37
N ARG A 80 19.05 16.39 14.10
CA ARG A 80 19.14 15.55 12.90
C ARG A 80 20.58 15.08 12.66
N SER A 81 21.26 14.64 13.72
CA SER A 81 22.45 13.81 13.57
C SER A 81 22.06 12.69 12.62
N THR A 82 22.75 12.62 11.49
CA THR A 82 22.62 11.56 10.49
C THR A 82 22.68 10.25 11.23
N ILE A 83 21.53 9.62 11.45
CA ILE A 83 21.52 8.25 11.97
C ILE A 83 22.18 7.45 10.85
N GLU A 84 23.46 7.14 11.02
CA GLU A 84 24.20 6.25 10.13
C GLU A 84 23.72 4.84 10.50
N VAL A 85 22.56 4.46 9.94
CA VAL A 85 21.84 3.23 10.30
C VAL A 85 22.17 2.05 9.40
N ASP A 86 22.88 2.27 8.29
CA ASP A 86 22.96 1.29 7.20
C ASP A 86 23.79 0.05 7.57
N ASP A 87 24.73 0.17 8.51
CA ASP A 87 25.59 -0.93 8.97
C ASP A 87 25.05 -1.69 10.19
N LEU A 88 23.92 -1.24 10.77
CA LEU A 88 23.36 -1.89 11.96
C LEU A 88 22.55 -3.14 11.60
N PRO A 89 22.54 -4.17 12.47
CA PRO A 89 21.58 -5.28 12.38
C PRO A 89 20.13 -4.75 12.30
N ILE A 90 19.26 -5.39 11.52
CA ILE A 90 17.94 -4.80 11.21
C ILE A 90 17.08 -4.56 12.46
N ASN A 91 17.22 -5.42 13.48
CA ASN A 91 16.52 -5.27 14.76
C ASN A 91 16.97 -4.01 15.52
N GLU A 92 18.27 -3.70 15.51
CA GLU A 92 18.80 -2.49 16.14
C GLU A 92 18.42 -1.24 15.34
N ARG A 93 18.51 -1.31 14.00
CA ARG A 93 18.09 -0.24 13.09
C ARG A 93 16.62 0.14 13.32
N ILE A 94 15.71 -0.84 13.31
CA ILE A 94 14.28 -0.60 13.55
C ILE A 94 14.05 0.00 14.94
N THR A 95 14.72 -0.50 15.98
CA THR A 95 14.56 0.02 17.35
C THR A 95 14.94 1.49 17.42
N ARG A 96 16.11 1.87 16.88
CA ARG A 96 16.55 3.27 16.85
C ARG A 96 15.61 4.17 16.04
N LEU A 97 15.09 3.67 14.91
CA LEU A 97 14.13 4.43 14.10
C LEU A 97 12.81 4.64 14.84
N ILE A 98 12.32 3.65 15.59
CA ILE A 98 11.13 3.80 16.44
C ILE A 98 11.38 4.81 17.56
N ASP A 99 12.54 4.75 18.23
CA ASP A 99 12.88 5.68 19.30
C ASP A 99 12.98 7.13 18.79
N ALA A 100 13.52 7.34 17.58
CA ALA A 100 13.56 8.65 16.93
C ALA A 100 12.18 9.13 16.47
N ALA A 101 11.35 8.22 15.94
CA ALA A 101 9.96 8.53 15.59
C ALA A 101 9.15 8.95 16.81
N ASP A 102 9.39 8.33 17.97
CA ASP A 102 8.76 8.65 19.25
C ASP A 102 9.21 10.01 19.80
N GLN A 103 10.36 10.50 19.36
CA GLN A 103 10.84 11.86 19.59
C GLN A 103 10.35 12.86 18.54
N GLY A 104 9.42 12.46 17.67
CA GLY A 104 8.81 13.32 16.67
C GLY A 104 9.55 13.40 15.34
N ASP A 105 10.45 12.47 15.01
CA ASP A 105 11.07 12.40 13.67
C ASP A 105 10.14 11.66 12.67
N PRO A 106 9.47 12.37 11.75
CA PRO A 106 8.58 11.74 10.79
C PRO A 106 9.31 10.91 9.73
N TRP A 107 10.56 11.25 9.40
CA TRP A 107 11.36 10.47 8.46
C TRP A 107 11.69 9.11 9.08
N ALA A 108 12.13 9.11 10.35
CA ALA A 108 12.39 7.89 11.08
C ALA A 108 11.13 7.02 11.18
N ALA A 109 9.96 7.63 11.41
CA ALA A 109 8.68 6.91 11.42
C ALA A 109 8.37 6.25 10.05
N CYS A 110 8.60 6.96 8.95
CA CYS A 110 8.41 6.42 7.60
C CYS A 110 9.32 5.21 7.35
N VAL A 111 10.62 5.33 7.64
CA VAL A 111 11.59 4.25 7.44
C VAL A 111 11.31 3.07 8.38
N ALA A 112 10.97 3.33 9.64
CA ALA A 112 10.59 2.29 10.60
C ALA A 112 9.41 1.46 10.09
N ASP A 113 8.36 2.09 9.55
CA ASP A 113 7.22 1.36 9.00
C ASP A 113 7.61 0.48 7.80
N VAL A 114 8.41 0.99 6.88
CA VAL A 114 8.89 0.24 5.71
C VAL A 114 9.66 -1.00 6.15
N GLU A 115 10.55 -0.86 7.13
CA GLU A 115 11.35 -1.98 7.63
C GLU A 115 10.52 -2.99 8.45
N LEU A 116 9.54 -2.51 9.24
CA LEU A 116 8.59 -3.39 9.93
C LEU A 116 7.75 -4.20 8.93
N GLU A 117 7.29 -3.59 7.84
CA GLU A 117 6.57 -4.30 6.78
C GLU A 117 7.47 -5.32 6.07
N ARG A 118 8.72 -4.94 5.78
CA ARG A 118 9.71 -5.84 5.19
C ARG A 118 9.93 -7.07 6.06
N CYS A 119 10.12 -6.87 7.37
CA CYS A 119 10.26 -7.98 8.32
C CYS A 119 9.04 -8.89 8.31
N ARG A 120 7.82 -8.34 8.27
CA ARG A 120 6.58 -9.12 8.18
C ARG A 120 6.52 -9.96 6.90
N LYS A 121 6.84 -9.36 5.74
CA LYS A 121 6.88 -10.06 4.44
C LYS A 121 7.91 -11.18 4.46
N ILE A 122 9.11 -10.93 4.95
CA ILE A 122 10.17 -11.96 5.07
C ILE A 122 9.68 -13.14 5.92
N GLN A 123 9.02 -12.85 7.04
CA GLN A 123 8.48 -13.89 7.92
C GLN A 123 7.34 -14.71 7.28
N SER A 124 6.47 -14.08 6.49
CA SER A 124 5.32 -14.76 5.86
C SER A 124 5.63 -15.47 4.54
N THR A 125 6.51 -14.93 3.70
CA THR A 125 6.70 -15.41 2.31
C THR A 125 8.13 -15.78 1.94
N GLY A 126 9.12 -15.42 2.77
CA GLY A 126 10.54 -15.51 2.39
C GLY A 126 10.97 -16.90 1.90
N LYS A 127 10.55 -17.97 2.58
CA LYS A 127 10.95 -19.34 2.21
C LYS A 127 10.33 -19.84 0.91
N GLY A 128 9.09 -19.44 0.60
CA GLY A 128 8.37 -19.93 -0.58
C GLY A 128 8.92 -19.35 -1.89
N THR A 129 9.25 -18.06 -1.90
CA THR A 129 9.74 -17.38 -3.12
C THR A 129 11.10 -17.91 -3.55
N LEU A 130 12.03 -18.10 -2.62
CA LEU A 130 13.38 -18.58 -2.95
C LEU A 130 13.36 -20.03 -3.44
N ALA A 131 12.54 -20.89 -2.82
CA ALA A 131 12.36 -22.27 -3.28
C ALA A 131 11.85 -22.33 -4.73
N HIS A 132 10.89 -21.49 -5.10
CA HIS A 132 10.37 -21.44 -6.46
C HIS A 132 11.40 -20.91 -7.48
N ILE A 133 12.28 -19.98 -7.08
CA ILE A 133 13.38 -19.52 -7.93
C ILE A 133 14.41 -20.63 -8.13
N ILE A 134 14.79 -21.36 -7.06
CA ILE A 134 15.72 -22.50 -7.14
C ILE A 134 15.16 -23.56 -8.09
N GLU A 135 13.87 -23.90 -7.97
CA GLU A 135 13.20 -24.85 -8.85
C GLU A 135 13.23 -24.39 -10.32
N ARG A 136 12.95 -23.11 -10.59
CA ARG A 136 12.97 -22.56 -11.95
C ARG A 136 14.38 -22.55 -12.54
N VAL A 137 15.40 -22.26 -11.74
CA VAL A 137 16.80 -22.33 -12.17
C VAL A 137 17.21 -23.78 -12.46
N ALA A 138 16.80 -24.74 -11.63
CA ALA A 138 17.06 -26.16 -11.86
C ALA A 138 16.40 -26.69 -13.15
N GLN A 139 15.33 -26.06 -13.62
CA GLN A 139 14.65 -26.39 -14.88
C GLN A 139 15.19 -25.62 -16.10
N SER A 140 16.11 -24.66 -15.89
CA SER A 140 16.64 -23.83 -16.97
C SER A 140 17.82 -24.48 -17.69
N GLN A 141 17.94 -24.25 -19.00
CA GLN A 141 19.04 -24.74 -19.83
C GLN A 141 20.25 -23.78 -19.75
N LEU A 142 20.82 -23.65 -18.55
CA LEU A 142 22.06 -22.90 -18.34
C LEU A 142 23.26 -23.81 -18.62
N ASP A 143 24.36 -23.24 -19.10
CA ASP A 143 25.64 -23.94 -19.12
C ASP A 143 26.22 -24.09 -17.70
N ASP A 144 27.26 -24.91 -17.55
CA ASP A 144 27.82 -25.25 -16.24
C ASP A 144 28.40 -24.02 -15.50
N GLU A 145 28.95 -23.05 -16.23
CA GLU A 145 29.52 -21.82 -15.63
C GLU A 145 28.41 -20.91 -15.11
N GLN A 146 27.38 -20.68 -15.94
CA GLN A 146 26.19 -19.93 -15.56
C GLN A 146 25.46 -20.59 -14.39
N LEU A 147 25.31 -21.91 -14.42
CA LEU A 147 24.65 -22.66 -13.36
C LEU A 147 25.42 -22.52 -12.03
N SER A 148 26.74 -22.59 -12.06
CA SER A 148 27.59 -22.39 -10.88
C SER A 148 27.47 -20.97 -10.32
N GLU A 149 27.52 -19.94 -11.17
CA GLU A 149 27.37 -18.55 -10.74
C GLU A 149 26.00 -18.28 -10.12
N VAL A 150 24.93 -18.74 -10.78
CA VAL A 150 23.56 -18.59 -10.29
C VAL A 150 23.38 -19.35 -8.98
N SER A 151 23.90 -20.58 -8.88
CA SER A 151 23.82 -21.38 -7.64
C SER A 151 24.50 -20.68 -6.47
N ARG A 152 25.69 -20.10 -6.67
CA ARG A 152 26.38 -19.32 -5.64
C ARG A 152 25.55 -18.10 -5.21
N LYS A 153 25.02 -17.33 -6.16
CA LYS A 153 24.15 -16.18 -5.85
C LYS A 153 22.89 -16.60 -5.09
N LEU A 154 22.29 -17.73 -5.42
CA LEU A 154 21.13 -18.26 -4.71
C LEU A 154 21.47 -18.68 -3.29
N GLN A 155 22.61 -19.33 -3.08
CA GLN A 155 23.10 -19.71 -1.75
C GLN A 155 23.41 -18.47 -0.89
N ASP A 156 24.08 -17.47 -1.45
CA ASP A 156 24.35 -16.20 -0.76
C ASP A 156 23.05 -15.49 -0.37
N ASN A 157 22.07 -15.46 -1.30
CA ASN A 157 20.75 -14.89 -1.03
C ASN A 157 19.97 -15.68 0.03
N GLN A 158 20.11 -17.02 0.04
CA GLN A 158 19.50 -17.87 1.06
C GLN A 158 20.05 -17.53 2.44
N GLN A 159 21.37 -17.48 2.59
CA GLN A 159 22.02 -17.16 3.87
C GLN A 159 21.65 -15.75 4.35
N ARG A 160 21.64 -14.76 3.45
CA ARG A 160 21.20 -13.40 3.76
C ARG A 160 19.74 -13.36 4.22
N LEU A 161 18.85 -14.09 3.54
CA LEU A 161 17.44 -14.17 3.90
C LEU A 161 17.23 -14.86 5.25
N GLU A 162 17.97 -15.93 5.53
CA GLU A 162 17.93 -16.63 6.82
C GLU A 162 18.40 -15.74 7.96
N LYS A 163 19.50 -15.00 7.76
CA LYS A 163 19.99 -14.00 8.72
C LYS A 163 18.94 -12.92 8.97
N LEU A 164 18.42 -12.28 7.91
CA LEU A 164 17.37 -11.27 8.03
C LEU A 164 16.13 -11.82 8.73
N GLN A 165 15.73 -13.06 8.44
CA GLN A 165 14.59 -13.69 9.10
C GLN A 165 14.83 -13.87 10.61
N GLN A 166 16.05 -14.24 11.02
CA GLN A 166 16.40 -14.36 12.44
C GLN A 166 16.37 -13.00 13.13
N GLU A 167 16.97 -11.97 12.54
CA GLU A 167 16.98 -10.63 13.11
C GLU A 167 15.57 -10.04 13.20
N CYS A 168 14.73 -10.19 12.16
CA CYS A 168 13.33 -9.77 12.21
C CYS A 168 12.51 -10.53 13.28
N LYS A 169 12.83 -11.80 13.55
CA LYS A 169 12.19 -12.56 14.64
C LYS A 169 12.62 -12.09 16.03
N ALA A 170 13.82 -11.53 16.15
CA ALA A 170 14.34 -11.00 17.40
C ALA A 170 13.70 -9.64 17.80
N LEU A 171 12.93 -9.01 16.90
CA LEU A 171 12.18 -7.80 17.21
C LEU A 171 11.18 -8.03 18.35
N PRO A 172 11.11 -7.12 19.35
CA PRO A 172 10.06 -7.14 20.36
C PRO A 172 8.66 -7.16 19.74
N LYS A 173 7.73 -7.90 20.36
CA LYS A 173 6.34 -7.99 19.87
C LYS A 173 5.67 -6.61 19.76
N THR A 174 5.98 -5.70 20.68
CA THR A 174 5.51 -4.31 20.67
C THR A 174 5.96 -3.56 19.42
N SER A 175 7.22 -3.73 18.98
CA SER A 175 7.73 -3.14 17.75
C SER A 175 7.01 -3.72 16.52
N GLN A 176 6.76 -5.04 16.50
CA GLN A 176 6.06 -5.70 15.39
C GLN A 176 4.64 -5.15 15.15
N THR A 177 3.96 -4.70 16.21
CA THR A 177 2.62 -4.09 16.12
C THR A 177 2.65 -2.56 15.94
N SER A 178 3.82 -1.92 16.00
CA SER A 178 3.95 -0.45 15.93
C SER A 178 3.83 0.13 14.53
N SER A 179 3.81 -0.69 13.48
CA SER A 179 3.77 -0.26 12.06
C SER A 179 2.60 0.70 11.78
N LEU A 180 1.40 0.46 12.33
CA LEU A 180 0.27 1.35 12.12
C LEU A 180 0.48 2.74 12.73
N ARG A 181 1.06 2.80 13.94
CA ARG A 181 1.43 4.06 14.61
C ARG A 181 2.51 4.82 13.83
N MET A 182 3.56 4.13 13.39
CA MET A 182 4.64 4.72 12.59
C MET A 182 4.10 5.35 11.29
N ARG A 183 3.19 4.64 10.59
CA ARG A 183 2.49 5.20 9.42
C ARG A 183 1.69 6.44 9.75
N LEU A 184 1.00 6.48 10.89
CA LEU A 184 0.22 7.65 11.27
C LEU A 184 1.14 8.86 11.51
N ILE A 185 2.26 8.69 12.20
CA ILE A 185 3.22 9.78 12.45
C ILE A 185 3.74 10.33 11.11
N ALA A 186 4.21 9.46 10.21
CA ALA A 186 4.68 9.88 8.89
C ALA A 186 3.55 10.52 8.05
N ALA A 187 2.35 9.94 8.04
CA ALA A 187 1.19 10.49 7.35
C ALA A 187 0.82 11.89 7.85
N SER A 188 0.83 12.09 9.18
CA SER A 188 0.48 13.37 9.81
C SER A 188 1.46 14.49 9.46
N SER A 189 2.71 14.11 9.15
CA SER A 189 3.76 15.06 8.73
C SER A 189 3.67 15.48 7.25
N GLY A 190 2.78 14.86 6.48
CA GLY A 190 2.59 15.18 5.07
C GLY A 190 3.07 14.12 4.08
N ASP A 191 3.62 12.99 4.53
CA ASP A 191 4.01 11.91 3.61
C ASP A 191 2.79 11.22 3.03
N THR A 192 2.53 11.52 1.76
CA THR A 192 1.31 11.08 1.08
C THR A 192 1.28 9.58 0.85
N THR A 193 2.44 8.92 0.73
CA THR A 193 2.52 7.45 0.64
C THR A 193 2.07 6.81 1.95
N SER A 194 2.55 7.31 3.09
CA SER A 194 2.13 6.86 4.42
C SER A 194 0.68 7.20 4.69
N MET A 195 0.17 8.35 4.23
CA MET A 195 -1.26 8.66 4.32
C MET A 195 -2.10 7.56 3.67
N LEU A 196 -1.80 7.22 2.42
CA LEU A 196 -2.55 6.20 1.71
C LEU A 196 -2.43 4.82 2.35
N ARG A 197 -1.21 4.42 2.75
CA ARG A 197 -0.95 3.12 3.39
C ARG A 197 -1.59 3.00 4.77
N PHE A 198 -1.68 4.10 5.52
CA PHE A 198 -2.43 4.16 6.77
C PHE A 198 -3.93 4.03 6.49
N ALA A 199 -4.49 4.91 5.65
CA ALA A 199 -5.91 4.99 5.34
C ALA A 199 -6.50 3.68 4.82
N THR A 200 -5.78 3.00 3.92
CA THR A 200 -6.26 1.77 3.29
C THR A 200 -6.03 0.53 4.15
N ALA A 201 -5.05 0.58 5.04
CA ALA A 201 -4.57 -0.54 5.85
C ALA A 201 -4.34 -1.85 5.04
N LYS A 202 -4.07 -1.74 3.73
CA LYS A 202 -4.01 -2.88 2.80
C LYS A 202 -2.90 -3.89 3.16
N ASP A 203 -1.78 -3.37 3.64
CA ASP A 203 -0.61 -4.18 4.04
C ASP A 203 -0.60 -4.50 5.54
N VAL A 204 -1.65 -4.09 6.27
CA VAL A 204 -1.81 -4.37 7.69
C VAL A 204 -2.49 -5.73 7.83
N THR A 205 -1.88 -6.65 8.57
CA THR A 205 -2.49 -7.96 8.81
C THR A 205 -3.73 -7.82 9.66
N ALA A 206 -4.69 -8.75 9.50
CA ALA A 206 -5.88 -8.79 10.35
C ALA A 206 -5.52 -8.80 11.85
N ASP A 207 -4.40 -9.42 12.23
CA ASP A 207 -3.93 -9.45 13.61
C ASP A 207 -3.55 -8.08 14.17
N ILE A 208 -3.02 -7.16 13.36
CA ILE A 208 -2.72 -5.80 13.81
C ILE A 208 -4.01 -5.01 14.05
N LEU A 209 -5.03 -5.20 13.20
CA LEU A 209 -6.34 -4.56 13.38
C LEU A 209 -7.24 -5.28 14.41
N ARG A 210 -6.87 -6.47 14.87
CA ARG A 210 -7.55 -7.17 15.98
C ARG A 210 -7.14 -6.62 17.35
N ASP A 211 -5.98 -5.98 17.44
CA ASP A 211 -5.59 -5.24 18.63
C ASP A 211 -6.51 -4.03 18.80
N GLU A 212 -7.14 -3.90 19.98
CA GLU A 212 -8.16 -2.89 20.24
C GLU A 212 -7.59 -1.47 20.13
N GLY A 213 -6.36 -1.25 20.60
CA GLY A 213 -5.67 0.04 20.52
C GLY A 213 -5.41 0.46 19.07
N ASN A 214 -4.87 -0.46 18.26
CA ASN A 214 -4.65 -0.22 16.83
C ASN A 214 -5.95 -0.02 16.05
N TYR A 215 -7.00 -0.78 16.36
CA TYR A 215 -8.29 -0.60 15.71
C TYR A 215 -8.91 0.76 16.04
N ALA A 216 -8.86 1.18 17.30
CA ALA A 216 -9.31 2.51 17.72
C ALA A 216 -8.52 3.62 17.01
N LEU A 217 -7.18 3.49 16.99
CA LEU A 217 -6.28 4.42 16.28
C LEU A 217 -6.64 4.53 14.79
N TYR A 218 -6.84 3.40 14.12
CA TYR A 218 -7.23 3.35 12.71
C TYR A 218 -8.58 4.04 12.49
N ARG A 219 -9.62 3.62 13.23
CA ARG A 219 -10.99 4.10 13.05
C ARG A 219 -11.11 5.62 13.26
N GLN A 220 -10.36 6.17 14.21
CA GLN A 220 -10.39 7.60 14.52
C GLN A 220 -9.73 8.44 13.41
N ASN A 221 -8.67 7.94 12.78
CA ASN A 221 -7.80 8.77 11.93
C ASN A 221 -7.92 8.47 10.43
N ALA A 222 -8.26 7.23 10.04
CA ALA A 222 -8.08 6.77 8.67
C ALA A 222 -8.90 7.54 7.63
N TRP A 223 -10.12 7.97 7.99
CA TRP A 223 -10.94 8.81 7.12
C TRP A 223 -10.31 10.18 6.84
N LEU A 224 -9.80 10.84 7.88
CA LEU A 224 -9.19 12.17 7.76
C LEU A 224 -7.85 12.10 7.00
N ILE A 225 -7.06 11.07 7.29
CA ILE A 225 -5.81 10.80 6.56
C ILE A 225 -6.08 10.47 5.08
N PHE A 226 -7.15 9.71 4.80
CA PHE A 226 -7.58 9.43 3.43
C PHE A 226 -7.95 10.71 2.67
N LEU A 227 -8.74 11.59 3.29
CA LEU A 227 -9.08 12.89 2.70
C LEU A 227 -7.83 13.74 2.46
N SER A 228 -6.88 13.72 3.39
CA SER A 228 -5.60 14.42 3.22
C SER A 228 -4.80 13.91 2.02
N ALA A 229 -4.77 12.58 1.80
CA ALA A 229 -4.13 12.00 0.62
C ALA A 229 -4.82 12.43 -0.69
N LEU A 230 -6.15 12.45 -0.72
CA LEU A 230 -6.92 12.95 -1.87
C LEU A 230 -6.63 14.43 -2.14
N GLN A 231 -6.61 15.26 -1.09
CA GLN A 231 -6.32 16.69 -1.19
C GLN A 231 -4.90 16.97 -1.67
N ALA A 232 -3.95 16.11 -1.33
CA ALA A 232 -2.59 16.16 -1.86
C ALA A 232 -2.50 15.73 -3.34
N GLY A 233 -3.61 15.33 -3.96
CA GLY A 233 -3.68 14.91 -5.36
C GLY A 233 -3.16 13.49 -5.60
N GLU A 234 -3.16 12.62 -4.57
CA GLU A 234 -2.73 11.24 -4.75
C GLU A 234 -3.73 10.45 -5.57
N THR A 235 -3.35 10.10 -6.81
CA THR A 235 -4.26 9.41 -7.73
C THR A 235 -4.61 8.00 -7.27
N GLU A 236 -3.70 7.35 -6.54
CA GLU A 236 -3.95 6.02 -5.95
C GLU A 236 -5.02 6.08 -4.84
N ALA A 237 -5.20 7.24 -4.18
CA ALA A 237 -6.31 7.43 -3.24
C ALA A 237 -7.68 7.38 -3.95
N VAL A 238 -7.78 7.90 -5.18
CA VAL A 238 -9.01 7.78 -6.00
C VAL A 238 -9.27 6.33 -6.40
N GLN A 239 -8.22 5.58 -6.71
CA GLN A 239 -8.33 4.15 -7.03
C GLN A 239 -8.81 3.34 -5.81
N GLU A 240 -8.25 3.60 -4.63
CA GLU A 240 -8.68 2.92 -3.40
C GLU A 240 -10.08 3.37 -2.96
N TRP A 241 -10.48 4.62 -3.23
CA TRP A 241 -11.87 5.07 -3.12
C TRP A 241 -12.82 4.23 -3.98
N LEU A 242 -12.46 4.06 -5.26
CA LEU A 242 -13.24 3.30 -6.23
C LEU A 242 -13.42 1.85 -5.77
N TYR A 243 -12.36 1.23 -5.25
CA TYR A 243 -12.44 -0.12 -4.70
C TYR A 243 -13.26 -0.19 -3.42
N ALA A 244 -13.10 0.76 -2.50
CA ALA A 244 -13.85 0.78 -1.24
C ALA A 244 -15.34 1.07 -1.44
N SER A 245 -15.71 1.75 -2.53
CA SER A 245 -17.11 2.07 -2.88
C SER A 245 -17.83 0.94 -3.64
N GLY A 246 -17.15 -0.17 -3.92
CA GLY A 246 -17.78 -1.30 -4.61
C GLY A 246 -18.78 -2.06 -3.72
N GLY A 247 -19.80 -2.66 -4.36
CA GLY A 247 -20.82 -3.46 -3.66
C GLY A 247 -20.48 -4.95 -3.52
N ASP A 248 -19.40 -5.42 -4.14
CA ASP A 248 -19.01 -6.83 -4.11
C ASP A 248 -18.31 -7.23 -2.79
N ALA A 249 -18.15 -8.54 -2.58
CA ALA A 249 -17.54 -9.06 -1.35
C ALA A 249 -16.08 -8.60 -1.16
N TYR A 250 -15.35 -8.40 -2.25
CA TYR A 250 -13.96 -7.93 -2.22
C TYR A 250 -13.86 -6.46 -1.79
N SER A 251 -14.76 -5.63 -2.27
CA SER A 251 -14.85 -4.21 -1.92
C SER A 251 -15.20 -4.04 -0.44
N ARG A 252 -16.18 -4.82 0.04
CA ARG A 252 -16.62 -4.80 1.44
C ARG A 252 -15.58 -5.32 2.44
N SER A 253 -14.59 -6.09 2.00
CA SER A 253 -13.51 -6.56 2.88
C SER A 253 -12.38 -5.54 3.04
N ARG A 254 -12.41 -4.42 2.30
CA ARG A 254 -11.44 -3.33 2.46
C ARG A 254 -11.72 -2.55 3.75
N PRO A 255 -10.72 -2.32 4.62
CA PRO A 255 -10.91 -1.55 5.85
C PRO A 255 -11.54 -0.16 5.61
N LEU A 256 -11.11 0.54 4.56
CA LEU A 256 -11.63 1.85 4.19
C LEU A 256 -13.14 1.84 3.85
N ALA A 257 -13.68 0.74 3.31
CA ALA A 257 -15.09 0.66 2.92
C ALA A 257 -16.03 0.84 4.12
N GLY A 258 -15.62 0.38 5.31
CA GLY A 258 -16.37 0.56 6.55
C GLY A 258 -16.34 1.99 7.10
N LEU A 259 -15.44 2.84 6.59
CA LEU A 259 -15.24 4.21 7.05
C LEU A 259 -15.80 5.27 6.09
N LEU A 260 -16.13 4.89 4.85
CA LEU A 260 -16.70 5.84 3.88
C LEU A 260 -18.06 6.37 4.36
N PRO A 261 -18.21 7.69 4.48
CA PRO A 261 -19.52 8.31 4.68
C PRO A 261 -20.48 7.96 3.54
N PRO A 262 -21.80 7.90 3.77
CA PRO A 262 -22.78 7.51 2.76
C PRO A 262 -22.66 8.25 1.42
N GLU A 263 -22.40 9.56 1.47
CA GLU A 263 -22.25 10.43 0.31
C GLU A 263 -20.98 10.13 -0.51
N TRP A 264 -19.97 9.55 0.11
CA TRP A 264 -18.74 9.08 -0.54
C TRP A 264 -18.83 7.64 -1.04
N ARG A 265 -19.98 6.97 -0.93
CA ARG A 265 -20.14 5.59 -1.44
C ARG A 265 -20.56 5.53 -2.90
N ASP A 266 -20.79 6.68 -3.56
CA ASP A 266 -21.10 6.69 -4.99
C ASP A 266 -19.86 6.33 -5.83
N ARG A 267 -19.80 5.05 -6.19
CA ARG A 267 -18.77 4.50 -7.07
C ARG A 267 -18.65 5.25 -8.41
N GLN A 268 -19.75 5.83 -8.92
CA GLN A 268 -19.73 6.53 -10.21
C GLN A 268 -18.90 7.81 -10.14
N VAL A 269 -18.88 8.51 -8.99
CA VAL A 269 -18.06 9.71 -8.80
C VAL A 269 -16.58 9.33 -8.81
N ALA A 270 -16.18 8.31 -8.04
CA ALA A 270 -14.79 7.83 -8.00
C ALA A 270 -14.31 7.37 -9.39
N ALA A 271 -15.16 6.64 -10.12
CA ALA A 271 -14.85 6.17 -11.47
C ALA A 271 -14.71 7.34 -12.47
N ALA A 272 -15.63 8.31 -12.43
CA ALA A 272 -15.58 9.49 -13.28
C ALA A 272 -14.35 10.36 -12.99
N LEU A 273 -13.95 10.49 -11.72
CA LEU A 273 -12.75 11.23 -11.31
C LEU A 273 -11.49 10.52 -11.78
N LEU A 274 -11.39 9.19 -11.61
CA LEU A 274 -10.26 8.42 -12.11
C LEU A 274 -10.14 8.52 -13.64
N GLY A 275 -11.26 8.37 -14.36
CA GLY A 275 -11.30 8.54 -15.80
C GLY A 275 -10.88 9.94 -16.25
N ARG A 276 -11.26 10.98 -15.49
CA ARG A 276 -10.82 12.37 -15.75
C ARG A 276 -9.30 12.52 -15.59
N ILE A 277 -8.73 11.99 -14.52
CA ILE A 277 -7.29 12.02 -14.24
C ILE A 277 -6.51 11.32 -15.37
N ASP A 278 -6.95 10.14 -15.79
CA ASP A 278 -6.30 9.37 -16.85
C ASP A 278 -6.40 10.07 -18.22
N GLN A 279 -7.55 10.68 -18.54
CA GLN A 279 -7.73 11.47 -19.75
C GLN A 279 -6.69 12.60 -19.85
N GLU A 280 -6.49 13.34 -18.76
CA GLU A 280 -5.58 14.50 -18.74
C GLU A 280 -4.11 14.06 -18.74
N ARG A 281 -3.77 12.99 -18.01
CA ARG A 281 -2.43 12.39 -18.05
C ARG A 281 -2.04 11.89 -19.45
N LEU A 282 -2.99 11.31 -20.17
CA LEU A 282 -2.78 10.76 -21.51
C LEU A 282 -3.01 11.77 -22.64
N GLY A 283 -3.46 12.99 -22.32
CA GLY A 283 -3.79 14.02 -23.31
C GLY A 283 -4.95 13.63 -24.24
N MET A 284 -5.84 12.73 -23.80
CA MET A 284 -6.97 12.26 -24.60
C MET A 284 -8.15 13.22 -24.51
N ARG A 285 -8.68 13.65 -25.66
CA ARG A 285 -9.94 14.40 -25.73
C ARG A 285 -11.11 13.42 -25.86
N VAL A 286 -11.97 13.38 -24.86
CA VAL A 286 -13.23 12.65 -24.90
C VAL A 286 -14.37 13.66 -25.00
N ASP A 287 -15.24 13.47 -25.99
CA ASP A 287 -16.40 14.34 -26.20
C ASP A 287 -17.44 14.11 -25.09
N ARG A 288 -17.85 15.19 -24.42
CA ARG A 288 -18.67 15.15 -23.19
C ARG A 288 -20.08 15.64 -23.48
N THR A 289 -20.84 14.84 -24.22
CA THR A 289 -22.17 15.25 -24.69
C THR A 289 -23.30 15.09 -23.66
N SER A 290 -23.03 14.55 -22.46
CA SER A 290 -23.90 14.76 -21.29
C SER A 290 -23.12 14.57 -19.99
N ARG A 291 -23.22 15.52 -19.05
CA ARG A 291 -22.60 15.40 -17.71
C ARG A 291 -23.64 14.89 -16.73
N SER A 292 -23.50 13.66 -16.27
CA SER A 292 -24.21 13.19 -15.07
C SER A 292 -23.80 14.03 -13.86
N GLN A 293 -24.61 14.00 -12.79
CA GLN A 293 -24.24 14.66 -11.52
C GLN A 293 -22.90 14.15 -10.99
N SER A 294 -22.63 12.85 -11.10
CA SER A 294 -21.35 12.25 -10.69
C SER A 294 -20.18 12.77 -11.53
N GLN A 295 -20.37 13.04 -12.83
CA GLN A 295 -19.34 13.65 -13.67
C GLN A 295 -19.07 15.10 -13.28
N ALA A 296 -20.11 15.87 -12.95
CA ALA A 296 -19.94 17.26 -12.52
C ALA A 296 -19.17 17.35 -11.19
N LEU A 297 -19.48 16.48 -10.23
CA LEU A 297 -18.74 16.39 -8.97
C LEU A 297 -17.30 15.92 -9.17
N ALA A 298 -17.08 14.91 -10.02
CA ALA A 298 -15.74 14.47 -10.38
C ALA A 298 -14.91 15.59 -11.05
N ASP A 299 -15.53 16.39 -11.91
CA ASP A 299 -14.86 17.54 -12.53
C ASP A 299 -14.48 18.61 -11.47
N ASP A 300 -15.35 18.89 -10.49
CA ASP A 300 -15.01 19.80 -9.37
C ASP A 300 -13.84 19.30 -8.54
N LEU A 301 -13.88 18.02 -8.12
CA LEU A 301 -12.82 17.39 -7.35
C LEU A 301 -11.49 17.38 -8.11
N TYR A 302 -11.54 17.11 -9.42
CA TYR A 302 -10.37 17.18 -10.29
C TYR A 302 -9.74 18.57 -10.28
N GLN A 303 -10.55 19.62 -10.49
CA GLN A 303 -10.04 20.99 -10.52
C GLN A 303 -9.43 21.39 -9.18
N ARG A 304 -10.07 20.98 -8.08
CA ARG A 304 -9.62 21.35 -6.73
C ARG A 304 -8.31 20.67 -6.32
N TYR A 305 -8.12 19.40 -6.64
CA TYR A 305 -7.03 18.61 -6.06
C TYR A 305 -5.99 18.08 -7.05
N PHE A 306 -6.33 17.96 -8.34
CA PHE A 306 -5.48 17.24 -9.30
C PHE A 306 -4.96 18.10 -10.44
N ALA A 307 -5.66 19.16 -10.85
CA ALA A 307 -5.31 19.97 -12.02
C ALA A 307 -3.85 20.47 -11.96
N HIS A 308 -3.48 21.18 -10.89
CA HIS A 308 -2.12 21.72 -10.73
C HIS A 308 -1.04 20.64 -10.65
N ARG A 309 -1.34 19.51 -10.00
CA ARG A 309 -0.37 18.40 -9.86
C ARG A 309 -0.09 17.74 -11.20
N ILE A 310 -1.12 17.43 -11.97
CA ILE A 310 -0.97 16.79 -13.28
C ILE A 310 -0.22 17.71 -14.26
N GLU A 311 -0.48 19.02 -14.22
CA GLU A 311 0.28 20.00 -15.00
C GLU A 311 1.76 19.98 -14.65
N ARG A 312 2.09 19.97 -13.34
CA ARG A 312 3.48 19.87 -12.87
C ARG A 312 4.13 18.55 -13.28
N ASP A 313 3.48 17.42 -13.04
CA ASP A 313 3.99 16.08 -13.39
C ASP A 313 4.28 15.99 -14.90
N ARG A 314 3.43 16.61 -15.73
CA ARG A 314 3.64 16.69 -17.19
C ARG A 314 4.83 17.56 -17.57
N ALA A 315 5.00 18.70 -16.90
CA ALA A 315 6.15 19.58 -17.11
C ALA A 315 7.47 18.89 -16.72
N GLU A 316 7.49 18.20 -15.58
CA GLU A 316 8.64 17.41 -15.12
C GLU A 316 8.94 16.25 -16.07
N ALA A 317 7.93 15.49 -16.50
CA ALA A 317 8.09 14.43 -17.47
C ALA A 317 8.70 14.95 -18.78
N THR A 318 8.25 16.13 -19.25
CA THR A 318 8.78 16.77 -20.45
C THR A 318 10.25 17.20 -20.27
N ALA A 319 10.61 17.71 -19.09
CA ALA A 319 11.98 18.11 -18.78
C ALA A 319 12.96 16.92 -18.67
N LEU A 320 12.47 15.75 -18.25
CA LEU A 320 13.27 14.52 -18.11
C LEU A 320 13.42 13.73 -19.42
N MET A 321 12.64 14.04 -20.46
CA MET A 321 12.84 13.43 -21.77
C MET A 321 14.14 13.98 -22.38
N PRO A 322 15.22 13.18 -22.52
CA PRO A 322 16.41 13.64 -23.21
C PRO A 322 16.02 14.04 -24.65
N PRO A 323 16.65 15.05 -25.25
CA PRO A 323 16.48 15.32 -26.67
C PRO A 323 16.74 14.00 -27.42
N SER A 324 15.84 13.62 -28.34
CA SER A 324 15.85 12.29 -28.94
C SER A 324 17.17 12.04 -29.68
N VAL A 325 18.14 11.45 -28.99
CA VAL A 325 19.33 10.89 -29.60
C VAL A 325 18.98 9.46 -29.93
N ASP A 326 18.80 9.17 -31.23
CA ASP A 326 18.62 7.83 -31.77
C ASP A 326 19.80 6.94 -31.36
N LYS A 327 19.68 6.25 -30.22
CA LYS A 327 20.60 5.17 -29.84
C LYS A 327 19.80 3.95 -29.39
N PRO A 328 20.12 2.75 -29.89
CA PRO A 328 19.47 1.52 -29.48
C PRO A 328 19.78 1.24 -28.00
N ARG A 329 18.73 1.24 -27.16
CA ARG A 329 18.81 0.87 -25.74
C ARG A 329 18.88 -0.65 -25.60
N ILE A 330 20.04 -1.16 -25.21
CA ILE A 330 20.18 -2.50 -24.62
C ILE A 330 19.51 -2.47 -23.25
N LYS A 331 18.44 -3.25 -23.06
CA LYS A 331 17.74 -3.36 -21.77
C LYS A 331 18.58 -4.19 -20.81
N SER A 332 19.34 -3.52 -19.94
CA SER A 332 19.82 -4.15 -18.71
C SER A 332 18.61 -4.41 -17.80
N LEU A 333 18.25 -5.68 -17.65
CA LEU A 333 17.23 -6.16 -16.71
C LEU A 333 17.84 -6.22 -15.29
N THR A 334 18.24 -5.07 -14.75
CA THR A 334 18.48 -4.96 -13.30
C THR A 334 17.15 -4.54 -12.68
N ALA A 335 16.41 -5.52 -12.18
CA ALA A 335 15.23 -5.26 -11.37
C ALA A 335 15.70 -4.52 -10.10
N MET A 336 15.51 -3.20 -10.05
CA MET A 336 15.57 -2.51 -8.76
C MET A 336 14.52 -3.17 -7.86
N PRO A 337 14.92 -3.70 -6.69
CA PRO A 337 13.96 -4.27 -5.77
C PRO A 337 12.93 -3.19 -5.43
N LEU A 338 11.63 -3.52 -5.51
CA LEU A 338 10.51 -2.60 -5.25
C LEU A 338 10.59 -1.88 -3.89
N LEU A 339 11.41 -2.38 -2.97
CA LEU A 339 11.68 -1.80 -1.65
C LEU A 339 12.55 -0.54 -1.68
N ASP A 340 13.50 -0.41 -2.60
CA ASP A 340 14.33 0.81 -2.74
C ASP A 340 13.47 2.04 -3.06
N ARG A 341 12.33 1.83 -3.72
CA ARG A 341 11.38 2.91 -4.03
C ARG A 341 10.66 3.46 -2.80
N ASN A 342 10.50 2.67 -1.74
CA ASN A 342 9.79 3.11 -0.54
C ASN A 342 10.72 3.92 0.38
N GLU A 343 11.98 3.51 0.52
CA GLU A 343 12.98 4.33 1.25
C GLU A 343 13.24 5.65 0.51
N ALA A 344 13.42 5.62 -0.81
CA ALA A 344 13.57 6.84 -1.62
C ALA A 344 12.35 7.78 -1.54
N ARG A 345 11.17 7.27 -1.18
CA ARG A 345 9.98 8.10 -0.93
C ARG A 345 10.03 8.76 0.45
N CYS A 346 10.53 8.07 1.47
CA CYS A 346 10.74 8.67 2.79
C CYS A 346 11.71 9.86 2.72
N ASP A 347 12.68 9.87 1.79
CA ASP A 347 13.63 10.98 1.62
C ASP A 347 12.99 12.34 1.30
N ALA A 348 11.75 12.36 0.76
CA ALA A 348 11.01 13.61 0.59
C ALA A 348 10.77 14.32 1.94
N LEU A 349 10.47 13.56 3.00
CA LEU A 349 10.31 14.11 4.36
C LEU A 349 11.61 14.70 4.91
N ARG A 350 12.74 14.08 4.54
CA ARG A 350 14.05 14.56 4.94
C ARG A 350 14.28 15.98 4.40
N GLN A 351 13.99 16.19 3.12
CA GLN A 351 14.16 17.48 2.43
C GLN A 351 13.26 18.59 2.98
N VAL A 352 11.99 18.29 3.27
CA VAL A 352 11.03 19.30 3.75
C VAL A 352 11.46 19.94 5.08
N GLY A 353 11.81 19.14 6.08
CA GLY A 353 12.18 19.73 7.37
C GLY A 353 13.58 20.38 7.41
N PHE A 354 14.42 20.20 6.38
CA PHE A 354 15.66 20.98 6.25
C PHE A 354 15.34 22.44 5.88
N HIS A 355 14.31 22.67 5.06
CA HIS A 355 13.90 24.02 4.67
C HIS A 355 13.27 24.79 5.84
N ASP A 356 12.45 24.15 6.67
CA ASP A 356 11.80 24.79 7.83
C ASP A 356 12.82 25.14 8.94
N ALA A 357 13.83 24.29 9.15
CA ALA A 357 14.91 24.54 10.11
C ALA A 357 15.81 25.73 9.67
N GLN A 358 16.08 25.89 8.36
CA GLN A 358 16.84 27.03 7.85
C GLN A 358 16.07 28.35 7.95
N GLN A 359 14.74 28.33 7.78
CA GLN A 359 13.90 29.53 7.88
C GLN A 359 13.69 30.00 9.33
N SER A 360 13.74 29.08 10.30
CA SER A 360 13.62 29.41 11.72
C SER A 360 14.93 29.92 12.34
N SER A 361 16.08 29.48 11.82
CA SER A 361 17.41 29.95 12.27
C SER A 361 17.78 31.37 11.81
N THR A 362 17.05 31.93 10.83
CA THR A 362 17.30 33.27 10.26
C THR A 362 16.42 34.38 10.84
N LYS A 363 15.64 34.09 11.88
CA LYS A 363 14.88 35.06 12.69
C LYS A 363 15.42 35.07 14.11
#